data_AF-A0A6V7IIE8-F1
#
_entry.id   AF-A0A6V7IIE8-F1
#
_cell.length_a   1.000
_cell.length_b   1.000
_cell.length_c   1.000
_cell.angle_alpha   90.00
_cell.angle_beta   90.00
_cell.angle_gamma   90.00
#
_symmetry.space_group_name_H-M   'P 1'
#
loop_
_entity.id
_entity.type
_entity.pdbx_description
1 polymer ?
#
loop_
_entity_poly.entity_id
_entity_poly.type
_entity_poly.pdbx_seq_one_letter_code
_entity_poly.pdbx_strand_id
1 'polypeptide(L)' 'NQREEVHRAIRSGDLTATKEILSKYGDGGTLLALGKNAVGRCSLHIAVLGEHISIVEYLANTYSETLRVGDN' A
#
# COMPACT_ATOMS: atom_id res chain seq x y z
N ASN A 1 -0.28 -0.03 14.87
CA ASN A 1 -0.54 1.04 13.89
C ASN A 1 -0.73 0.38 12.53
N GLN A 2 -1.96 0.33 12.02
CA GLN A 2 -2.34 -0.43 10.82
C GLN A 2 -1.58 0.01 9.57
N ARG A 3 -1.28 1.32 9.47
CA ARG A 3 -0.50 1.86 8.36
C ARG A 3 0.92 1.30 8.34
N GLU A 4 1.56 1.22 9.50
CA GLU A 4 2.91 0.65 9.57
C GLU A 4 2.89 -0.87 9.34
N GLU A 5 1.80 -1.54 9.69
CA GLU A 5 1.60 -2.96 9.44
C GLU A 5 1.52 -3.28 7.93
N VAL A 6 0.66 -2.58 7.18
CA VAL A 6 0.59 -2.76 5.73
C VAL A 6 1.91 -2.38 5.05
N HIS A 7 2.57 -1.30 5.49
CA HIS A 7 3.87 -0.92 4.93
C HIS A 7 4.96 -1.97 5.19
N ARG A 8 4.95 -2.65 6.34
CA ARG A 8 5.87 -3.77 6.59
C ARG A 8 5.60 -4.96 5.67
N ALA A 9 4.34 -5.35 5.49
CA ALA A 9 3.95 -6.43 4.59
C ALA A 9 4.37 -6.14 3.14
N ILE A 10 4.21 -4.89 2.69
CA ILE A 10 4.65 -4.45 1.38
C ILE A 10 6.18 -4.51 1.27
N ARG A 11 6.93 -4.02 2.27
CA ARG A 11 8.41 -4.09 2.25
C ARG A 11 8.93 -5.51 2.14
N SER A 12 8.27 -6.48 2.77
CA SER A 12 8.65 -7.89 2.69
C SER A 12 8.20 -8.59 1.41
N GLY A 13 7.46 -7.92 0.52
CA GLY A 13 6.93 -8.52 -0.71
C GLY A 13 5.76 -9.48 -0.50
N ASP A 14 5.11 -9.45 0.68
CA ASP A 14 4.03 -10.37 1.00
C ASP A 14 2.69 -9.85 0.46
N LEU A 15 2.34 -10.29 -0.74
CA LEU A 15 1.09 -9.93 -1.41
C LEU A 15 -0.15 -10.41 -0.63
N THR A 16 -0.09 -11.60 -0.03
CA THR A 16 -1.23 -12.19 0.67
C THR A 16 -1.54 -11.38 1.92
N ALA A 17 -0.55 -11.12 2.76
CA ALA A 17 -0.72 -10.28 3.94
C ALA A 17 -1.16 -8.85 3.56
N THR A 18 -0.60 -8.29 2.47
CA THR A 18 -1.02 -6.97 1.97
C THR A 18 -2.51 -6.94 1.62
N LYS A 19 -3.01 -7.95 0.91
CA LYS A 19 -4.43 -8.08 0.56
C LYS A 19 -5.31 -8.26 1.79
N GLU A 20 -4.90 -9.11 2.72
CA GLU A 20 -5.65 -9.36 3.95
C GLU A 20 -5.78 -8.09 4.81
N ILE A 21 -4.69 -7.34 5.00
CA ILE A 21 -4.70 -6.12 5.80
C ILE A 21 -5.57 -5.04 5.15
N LEU A 22 -5.46 -4.84 3.84
CA LEU A 22 -6.21 -3.80 3.13
C LEU A 22 -7.70 -4.12 2.95
N SER A 23 -8.05 -5.40 2.78
CA SER A 23 -9.46 -5.84 2.64
C SER A 23 -10.22 -5.90 3.96
N LYS A 24 -9.51 -6.00 5.11
CA LYS A 24 -10.10 -6.09 6.45
C LYS A 24 -11.00 -4.90 6.81
N TYR A 25 -10.84 -3.76 6.13
CA TYR A 25 -11.49 -2.50 6.47
C TYR A 25 -12.56 -2.05 5.48
N GLY A 26 -12.92 -2.86 4.48
CA GLY A 26 -13.89 -2.46 3.45
C GLY A 26 -13.48 -1.12 2.81
N ASP A 27 -14.39 -0.13 2.85
CA ASP A 27 -14.14 1.25 2.36
C ASP A 27 -12.96 1.94 3.06
N GLY A 28 -12.59 1.52 4.28
CA GLY A 28 -11.41 2.00 4.99
C GLY A 28 -10.08 1.55 4.40
N GLY A 29 -10.08 0.55 3.51
CA GLY A 29 -8.89 0.06 2.82
C GLY A 29 -8.21 1.12 1.95
N THR A 30 -9.00 1.97 1.29
CA THR A 30 -8.47 3.06 0.44
C THR A 30 -7.73 4.09 1.27
N LEU A 31 -8.30 4.56 2.39
CA LEU A 31 -7.62 5.50 3.29
C LEU A 31 -6.32 4.91 3.86
N LEU A 32 -6.33 3.61 4.16
CA LEU A 32 -5.14 2.91 4.65
C LEU A 32 -4.05 2.83 3.57
N ALA A 33 -4.40 2.51 2.33
CA ALA A 33 -3.46 2.45 1.21
C ALA A 33 -2.87 3.82 0.85
N LEU A 34 -3.65 4.90 0.99
CA LEU A 34 -3.22 6.28 0.76
C LEU A 34 -2.35 6.84 1.90
N GLY A 35 -2.41 6.22 3.08
CA GLY A 35 -1.75 6.70 4.29
C GLY A 35 -0.23 6.79 4.12
N LYS A 36 0.32 8.00 4.24
CA LYS A 36 1.78 8.23 4.15
C LYS A 36 2.53 7.89 5.44
N ASN A 37 3.74 7.35 5.30
CA ASN A 37 4.69 7.21 6.41
C ASN A 37 5.38 8.55 6.74
N ALA A 38 6.31 8.55 7.71
CA ALA A 38 7.01 9.76 8.17
C ALA A 38 7.86 10.45 7.09
N VAL A 39 8.21 9.75 6.02
CA VAL A 39 8.95 10.28 4.86
C VAL A 39 8.04 10.43 3.63
N GLY A 40 6.72 10.58 3.84
CA GLY A 40 5.77 10.96 2.80
C GLY A 40 5.39 9.88 1.78
N ARG A 41 5.76 8.61 2.01
CA ARG A 41 5.46 7.49 1.10
C ARG A 41 4.19 6.76 1.48
N CYS A 42 3.28 6.55 0.51
CA CYS A 42 2.11 5.68 0.65
C CYS A 42 2.45 4.23 0.27
N SER A 43 1.47 3.33 0.34
CA SER A 43 1.62 1.90 0.01
C SER A 43 2.20 1.67 -1.38
N LEU A 44 1.75 2.42 -2.40
CA LEU A 44 2.23 2.23 -3.77
C LEU A 44 3.68 2.65 -3.93
N HIS A 45 4.12 3.77 -3.34
CA HIS A 45 5.54 4.19 -3.40
C HIS A 45 6.45 3.12 -2.81
N ILE A 46 6.06 2.53 -1.68
CA ILE A 46 6.85 1.48 -1.01
C ILE A 46 6.91 0.22 -1.88
N ALA A 47 5.81 -0.17 -2.53
CA ALA A 47 5.77 -1.33 -3.43
C ALA A 47 6.68 -1.13 -4.65
N VAL A 48 6.65 0.06 -5.26
CA VAL A 48 7.51 0.42 -6.41
C VAL A 48 8.99 0.40 -6.02
N LEU A 49 9.35 1.00 -4.87
CA LEU A 49 10.73 1.01 -4.37
C LEU A 49 11.27 -0.37 -4.01
N GLY A 50 10.39 -1.28 -3.60
CA GLY A 50 10.73 -2.68 -3.31
C GLY A 50 10.68 -3.59 -4.54
N GLU A 51 10.38 -3.05 -5.73
CA GLU A 51 10.24 -3.81 -6.98
C GLU A 51 9.19 -4.95 -6.91
N HIS A 52 8.21 -4.81 -6.02
CA HIS A 52 7.19 -5.83 -5.78
C HIS A 52 6.06 -5.73 -6.80
N ILE A 53 6.33 -6.12 -8.04
CA ILE A 53 5.43 -5.93 -9.20
C ILE A 53 4.00 -6.41 -8.93
N SER A 54 3.83 -7.60 -8.33
CA SER A 54 2.49 -8.14 -8.05
C SER A 54 1.72 -7.28 -7.04
N ILE A 55 2.41 -6.61 -6.11
CA ILE A 55 1.79 -5.68 -5.16
C ILE A 55 1.50 -4.34 -5.87
N VAL A 56 2.40 -3.87 -6.73
CA VAL A 56 2.17 -2.67 -7.56
C VAL A 56 0.91 -2.84 -8.40
N GLU A 57 0.79 -3.94 -9.13
CA GLU A 57 -0.39 -4.27 -9.94
C GLU A 57 -1.66 -4.33 -9.10
N TYR A 58 -1.60 -5.00 -7.95
CA TYR A 58 -2.75 -5.10 -7.05
C TYR A 58 -3.20 -3.72 -6.54
N LEU A 59 -2.26 -2.89 -6.06
CA LEU A 59 -2.56 -1.55 -5.54
C LEU A 59 -3.08 -0.61 -6.64
N ALA A 60 -2.47 -0.62 -7.82
CA ALA A 60 -2.88 0.24 -8.94
C ALA A 60 -4.30 -0.10 -9.44
N ASN A 61 -4.66 -1.39 -9.47
CA ASN A 61 -5.98 -1.83 -9.93
C ASN A 61 -7.07 -1.73 -8.86
N THR A 62 -6.74 -1.95 -7.58
CA THR A 62 -7.73 -2.02 -6.49
C THR A 62 -7.88 -0.70 -5.75
N TYR A 63 -6.81 0.07 -5.63
CA TYR A 63 -6.73 1.34 -4.91
C TYR A 63 -6.10 2.40 -5.82
N SER A 64 -6.72 2.61 -6.98
CA SER A 64 -6.20 3.46 -8.07
C SER A 64 -5.92 4.91 -7.64
N GLU A 65 -6.53 5.39 -6.56
CA GLU A 65 -6.26 6.68 -5.94
C GLU A 65 -4.79 6.83 -5.52
N THR A 66 -4.12 5.72 -5.19
CA THR A 66 -2.69 5.71 -4.85
C THR A 66 -1.79 6.18 -6.00
N LEU A 67 -2.23 6.04 -7.26
CA LEU A 67 -1.51 6.53 -8.44
C LEU A 67 -1.42 8.06 -8.53
N ARG A 68 -2.30 8.77 -7.80
CA ARG A 68 -2.38 10.24 -7.81
C ARG A 68 -1.75 10.89 -6.60
N VAL A 69 -1.21 10.09 -5.68
CA VAL A 69 -0.52 10.60 -4.50
C VAL A 69 0.85 11.09 -4.92
N GLY A 70 1.15 12.37 -4.69
CA GLY A 70 2.51 12.88 -4.92
C GLY A 70 3.52 12.17 -4.02
N ASP A 71 4.64 11.73 -4.58
CA ASP A 71 5.81 11.30 -3.79
C ASP A 71 6.57 12.52 -3.28
N ASN A 72 7.29 12.34 -2.17
CA ASN A 72 8.06 13.41 -1.52
C ASN A 72 9.17 13.99 -2.41
#